data_AF-A0A844SQM6-F1
#
_entry.id   AF-A0A844SQM6-F1
#
_cell.length_a   1.000
_cell.length_b   1.000
_cell.length_c   1.000
_cell.angle_alpha   90.00
_cell.angle_beta   90.00
_cell.angle_gamma   90.00
#
_symmetry.space_group_name_H-M   'P 1'
#
loop_
_entity.id
_entity.type
_entity.pdbx_description
1 polymer ?
#
loop_
_entity_poly.entity_id
_entity_poly.type
_entity_poly.pdbx_seq_one_letter_code
_entity_poly.pdbx_strand_id
1 'polypeptide(L)' 'MRVTTDDGEVQVWLAATPQDQAVDQVLDAIPEGWAASLIKRPLPAEHIPALNMMPGEVRRHLVS' A
#
# COMPACT_ATOMS: atom_id res chain seq x y z
N MET A 1 1.56 -1.92 2.62
CA MET A 1 0.44 -1.30 3.37
C MET A 1 -0.67 -2.31 3.54
N ARG A 2 -1.34 -2.29 4.68
CA ARG A 2 -2.54 -3.08 4.95
C ARG A 2 -3.72 -2.14 4.87
N VAL A 3 -4.66 -2.43 3.97
CA VAL A 3 -5.93 -1.71 3.83
C VAL A 3 -7.04 -2.63 4.31
N THR A 4 -7.92 -2.12 5.16
CA THR A 4 -9.14 -2.80 5.59
C THR A 4 -10.32 -2.08 4.94
N THR A 5 -11.12 -2.82 4.19
CA THR A 5 -12.34 -2.31 3.55
C THR A 5 -13.45 -2.12 4.59
N ASP A 6 -14.52 -1.43 4.20
CA ASP A 6 -15.68 -1.17 5.06
C ASP A 6 -16.46 -2.44 5.43
N ASP A 7 -16.43 -3.47 4.57
CA ASP A 7 -16.97 -4.81 4.86
C ASP A 7 -16.01 -5.71 5.66
N GLY A 8 -14.81 -5.20 6.01
CA GLY A 8 -13.84 -5.86 6.87
C GLY A 8 -12.84 -6.78 6.15
N GLU A 9 -12.84 -6.83 4.81
CA GLU A 9 -11.80 -7.50 4.06
C GLU A 9 -10.43 -6.82 4.24
N VAL A 10 -9.37 -7.62 4.20
CA VAL A 10 -7.99 -7.13 4.34
C VAL A 10 -7.25 -7.30 3.03
N GLN A 11 -6.71 -6.20 2.52
CA GLN A 11 -5.95 -6.14 1.28
C GLN A 11 -4.53 -5.62 1.52
N VAL A 12 -3.59 -6.09 0.72
CA VAL A 12 -2.23 -5.54 0.68
C VAL A 12 -2.16 -4.49 -0.41
N TRP A 13 -1.60 -3.34 -0.09
CA TRP A 13 -1.39 -2.23 -0.99
C TRP A 13 0.09 -1.83 -0.99
N LEU A 14 0.58 -1.38 -2.14
CA LEU A 14 1.94 -0.90 -2.35
C LEU A 14 1.89 0.61 -2.58
N ALA A 15 2.85 1.33 -2.01
CA ALA A 15 3.03 2.77 -2.20
C ALA A 15 4.51 3.05 -2.45
N ALA A 16 4.83 3.65 -3.59
CA ALA A 16 6.19 4.02 -4.00
C ALA A 16 6.54 5.42 -3.49
N THR A 17 6.44 5.63 -2.17
CA THR A 17 6.61 6.92 -1.50
C THR A 17 7.47 6.77 -0.25
N PRO A 18 7.99 7.88 0.31
CA PRO A 18 8.56 7.88 1.66
C PRO A 18 7.60 7.25 2.69
N GLN A 19 8.15 6.55 3.68
CA GLN A 19 7.37 5.77 4.64
C GLN A 19 6.41 6.63 5.46
N ASP A 20 6.82 7.85 5.80
CA ASP A 20 6.04 8.85 6.53
C ASP A 20 4.84 9.37 5.72
N GLN A 21 4.93 9.34 4.38
CA GLN A 21 3.83 9.74 3.48
C GLN A 21 2.97 8.56 3.01
N ALA A 22 3.42 7.33 3.22
CA ALA A 22 2.79 6.14 2.64
C ALA A 22 1.36 5.90 3.15
N VAL A 23 1.05 6.30 4.39
CA VAL A 23 -0.32 6.20 4.92
C VAL A 23 -1.24 7.18 4.19
N ASP A 24 -0.87 8.45 4.16
CA ASP A 24 -1.69 9.51 3.57
C ASP A 24 -1.93 9.25 2.08
N GLN A 25 -0.88 8.88 1.34
CA GLN A 25 -0.98 8.55 -0.08
C GLN A 25 -1.88 7.35 -0.37
N VAL A 26 -1.95 6.37 0.54
CA VAL A 26 -2.88 5.25 0.41
C VAL A 26 -4.30 5.66 0.79
N LEU A 27 -4.48 6.47 1.84
CA LEU A 27 -5.80 7.00 2.21
C LEU A 27 -6.43 7.80 1.07
N ASP A 28 -5.63 8.62 0.37
CA ASP A 28 -6.08 9.38 -0.79
C ASP A 28 -6.48 8.50 -1.99
N ALA A 29 -5.97 7.26 -2.06
CA ALA A 29 -6.21 6.33 -3.16
C ALA A 29 -7.35 5.33 -2.91
N ILE A 30 -7.80 5.18 -1.66
CA ILE A 30 -8.85 4.22 -1.28
C ILE A 30 -10.20 4.93 -1.06
N PRO A 31 -11.33 4.21 -1.19
CA PRO A 31 -12.64 4.75 -0.86
C PRO A 31 -12.76 5.26 0.58
N GLU A 32 -13.62 6.26 0.79
CA GLU A 32 -13.98 6.73 2.13
C GLU A 32 -14.58 5.59 2.97
N GLY A 33 -14.30 5.60 4.28
CA GLY A 33 -14.73 4.55 5.22
C GLY A 33 -13.77 3.36 5.32
N TRP A 34 -12.81 3.24 4.40
CA TRP A 34 -11.73 2.24 4.49
C TRP A 34 -10.60 2.74 5.38
N ALA A 35 -9.80 1.82 5.91
CA ALA A 35 -8.68 2.13 6.80
C ALA A 35 -7.35 1.65 6.21
N ALA A 36 -6.29 2.46 6.32
CA ALA A 36 -4.94 2.09 5.92
C ALA A 36 -3.98 2.04 7.12
N SER A 37 -3.05 1.09 7.10
CA SER A 37 -2.00 0.96 8.11
C SER A 37 -0.69 0.42 7.53
N LEU A 38 0.43 0.86 8.12
CA LEU A 38 1.77 0.41 7.73
C LEU A 38 1.97 -1.07 8.10
N ILE A 39 2.48 -1.86 7.15
CA ILE A 39 2.99 -3.19 7.43
C ILE A 39 4.42 -2.99 7.96
N LYS A 40 4.66 -3.35 9.23
CA LYS A 40 5.96 -3.17 9.89
C LYS A 40 7.10 -4.01 9.30
N ARG A 41 6.78 -4.97 8.43
CA ARG A 41 7.75 -5.76 7.69
C ARG A 41 8.05 -5.05 6.36
N PRO A 42 9.24 -4.44 6.19
CA PRO A 42 9.64 -3.90 4.89
C PRO A 42 9.84 -5.04 3.88
N LEU A 43 9.63 -4.72 2.61
CA LEU A 43 10.04 -5.61 1.52
C LEU A 43 11.58 -5.60 1.43
N PRO A 44 12.21 -6.78 1.30
CA PRO A 44 13.63 -6.85 0.96
C PRO A 44 13.96 -6.02 -0.29
N ALA A 45 15.08 -5.31 -0.27
CA ALA A 45 15.46 -4.39 -1.35
C ALA A 45 15.57 -5.07 -2.72
N GLU A 46 15.92 -6.37 -2.74
CA GLU A 46 16.00 -7.20 -3.95
C GLU A 46 14.65 -7.37 -4.67
N HIS A 47 13.53 -7.29 -3.95
CA HIS A 47 12.19 -7.43 -4.52
C HIS A 47 11.60 -6.10 -5.00
N ILE A 48 12.18 -4.96 -4.63
CA ILE A 48 11.68 -3.63 -5.00
C ILE A 48 11.72 -3.39 -6.52
N PRO A 49 12.82 -3.70 -7.25
CA PRO A 49 12.86 -3.51 -8.70
C PRO A 49 11.78 -4.31 -9.44
N ALA A 50 11.44 -5.51 -8.94
CA ALA A 50 10.41 -6.36 -9.53
C ALA A 50 9.00 -5.76 -9.40
N LEU A 51 8.78 -4.80 -8.49
CA LEU A 51 7.51 -4.10 -8.36
C LEU A 51 7.25 -3.20 -9.57
N ASN A 52 8.30 -2.69 -10.24
CA ASN A 52 8.20 -1.80 -11.41
C ASN A 52 7.14 -0.70 -11.20
N MET A 53 7.29 0.07 -10.12
CA MET A 53 6.39 1.16 -9.74
C MET A 53 7.07 2.51 -9.97
N MET A 54 6.29 3.48 -10.41
CA MET A 54 6.74 4.87 -10.53
C MET A 54 6.74 5.55 -9.15
N PRO A 55 7.64 6.53 -8.90
CA PRO A 55 7.56 7.34 -7.68
C PRO A 55 6.18 7.98 -7.52
N GLY A 56 5.59 7.88 -6.34
CA GLY A 56 4.22 8.35 -6.06
C GLY A 56 3.12 7.34 -6.38
N GLU A 57 3.41 6.25 -7.09
CA GLU A 57 2.40 5.26 -7.46
C GLU A 57 1.87 4.51 -6.22
N VAL A 58 0.55 4.37 -6.16
CA VAL A 58 -0.15 3.59 -5.16
C VAL A 58 -1.06 2.59 -5.86
N ARG A 59 -0.97 1.31 -5.49
CA ARG A 59 -1.85 0.28 -6.06
C ARG A 59 -2.08 -0.89 -5.13
N ARG A 60 -3.21 -1.57 -5.32
CA ARG A 60 -3.49 -2.86 -4.68
C ARG A 60 -2.49 -3.92 -5.15
N HIS A 61 -1.93 -4.67 -4.21
CA HIS A 61 -1.14 -5.86 -4.50
C HIS A 61 -2.09 -7.04 -4.73
N LEU A 62 -2.12 -7.53 -5.97
CA LEU A 62 -2.84 -8.74 -6.33
C LEU A 62 -1.87 -9.91 -6.17
N VAL A 63 -2.06 -10.72 -5.13
CA VAL A 63 -1.40 -12.02 -5.05
C VAL A 63 -2.17 -12.93 -6.01
N SER A 64 -1.50 -13.37 -7.08
CA SER A 64 -2.03 -14.41 -7.98
C SER A 64 -1.85 -15.78 -7.38
#